data_AF-A0A316JMR1-F1
#
_entry.id   AF-A0A316JMR1-F1
#
_cell.length_a   1.000
_cell.length_b   1.000
_cell.length_c   1.000
_cell.angle_alpha   90.00
_cell.angle_beta   90.00
_cell.angle_gamma   90.00
#
_symmetry.space_group_name_H-M   'P 1'
#
loop_
_entity.id
_entity.type
_entity.pdbx_description
1 polymer ?
#
loop_
_entity_poly.entity_id
_entity_poly.type
_entity_poly.pdbx_seq_one_letter_code
_entity_poly.pdbx_strand_id
1 'polypeptide(L)' 'MSSEQTLEWTEEETLQYWWSMRRAMESAGDRSSAIYFRSVAITEGEPDPLAIEINNPTR' A
#
# COMPACT_ATOMS: atom_id res chain seq x y z
N MET A 1 2.86 23.74 -18.46
CA MET A 1 1.75 22.97 -17.86
C MET A 1 2.34 21.62 -17.49
N SER A 2 2.61 21.39 -16.21
CA SER A 2 3.19 20.12 -15.73
C SER A 2 2.02 19.16 -15.58
N SER A 3 1.89 18.21 -16.51
CA SER A 3 0.98 17.09 -16.33
C SER A 3 1.50 16.30 -15.14
N GLU A 4 0.77 16.30 -14.03
CA GLU A 4 0.97 15.33 -12.94
C GLU A 4 0.68 13.96 -13.53
N GLN A 5 1.69 13.33 -14.13
CA GLN A 5 1.64 11.93 -14.50
C GLN A 5 1.64 11.16 -13.18
N THR A 6 0.47 10.74 -12.72
CA THR A 6 0.37 9.63 -11.77
C THR A 6 1.09 8.46 -12.42
N LEU A 7 2.31 8.15 -11.92
CA LEU A 7 3.01 6.94 -12.29
C LEU A 7 2.13 5.77 -11.84
N GLU A 8 1.47 5.10 -12.78
CA GLU A 8 0.81 3.84 -12.48
C GLU A 8 1.90 2.77 -12.31
N TRP A 9 2.01 2.26 -11.09
CA TRP A 9 2.91 1.15 -10.80
C TRP A 9 2.29 -0.16 -11.24
N THR A 10 3.12 -1.08 -11.71
CA THR A 10 2.68 -2.46 -11.92
C THR A 10 2.35 -3.13 -10.58
N GLU A 11 1.60 -4.24 -10.64
CA GLU A 11 1.31 -5.06 -9.47
C GLU A 11 2.59 -5.58 -8.81
N GLU A 12 3.57 -6.00 -9.62
CA GLU A 12 4.87 -6.48 -9.15
C GLU A 12 5.67 -5.38 -8.44
N GLU A 13 5.75 -4.17 -9.02
CA GLU A 13 6.42 -3.03 -8.40
C GLU A 13 5.75 -2.62 -7.07
N THR A 14 4.42 -2.64 -7.05
CA THR A 14 3.62 -2.37 -5.85
C THR A 14 3.93 -3.39 -4.75
N LEU A 15 3.90 -4.68 -5.09
CA LEU A 15 4.20 -5.75 -4.14
C LEU A 15 5.63 -5.65 -3.61
N GLN A 16 6.61 -5.39 -4.49
CA GLN A 16 8.01 -5.25 -4.11
C GLN A 16 8.25 -4.05 -3.19
N TYR A 17 7.58 -2.92 -3.45
CA TYR A 17 7.63 -1.75 -2.58
C TYR A 17 7.11 -2.08 -1.17
N TRP A 18 5.91 -2.66 -1.08
CA TRP A 18 5.29 -2.97 0.21
C TRP A 18 6.03 -4.07 0.97
N TRP A 19 6.62 -5.04 0.27
CA TRP A 19 7.52 -6.02 0.88
C TRP A 19 8.75 -5.36 1.50
N SER A 20 9.39 -4.45 0.77
CA SER A 20 10.56 -3.71 1.26
C SER A 20 10.21 -2.81 2.44
N MET A 21 9.04 -2.15 2.41
CA MET A 21 8.52 -1.34 3.51
C MET A 21 8.33 -2.19 4.78
N ARG A 22 7.65 -3.35 4.66
CA ARG A 22 7.46 -4.27 5.78
C ARG A 22 8.79 -4.63 6.43
N ARG A 23 9.81 -4.98 5.64
CA ARG A 23 11.16 -5.33 6.14
C ARG A 23 11.85 -4.17 6.86
N ALA A 24 11.73 -2.95 6.33
CA ALA A 24 12.30 -1.77 6.98
C ALA A 24 11.65 -1.52 8.35
N MET A 25 10.33 -1.64 8.43
CA MET A 25 9.57 -1.45 9.66
C MET A 25 9.82 -2.56 10.70
N GLU A 26 9.88 -3.82 10.26
CA GLU A 26 10.28 -4.95 11.10
C GLU A 26 11.68 -4.75 11.71
N SER A 27 12.62 -4.21 10.91
CA SER A 27 13.99 -3.91 11.34
C SER A 27 14.05 -2.72 12.30
N ALA A 28 13.19 -1.71 12.10
CA ALA A 28 13.05 -0.58 13.01
C ALA A 28 12.28 -0.92 14.30
N GLY A 29 11.61 -2.08 14.34
CA GLY A 29 10.77 -2.50 15.46
C GLY A 29 9.37 -1.88 15.48
N ASP A 30 8.95 -1.15 14.43
CA ASP A 30 7.59 -0.62 14.32
C ASP A 30 6.67 -1.66 13.69
N ARG A 31 5.91 -2.35 14.54
CA ARG A 31 4.90 -3.35 14.16
C ARG A 31 3.47 -2.92 14.50
N SER A 32 3.26 -1.63 14.76
CA SER A 32 1.98 -1.12 15.29
C SER A 32 1.37 0.02 14.48
N SER A 33 2.13 0.59 13.54
CA SER A 33 1.62 1.68 12.71
C SER A 33 0.74 1.18 11.56
N ALA A 34 -0.13 2.06 11.07
CA ALA A 34 -1.04 1.76 9.96
C ALA A 34 -0.29 1.38 8.67
N ILE A 35 0.91 1.94 8.45
CA ILE A 35 1.76 1.61 7.30
C ILE A 35 2.26 0.17 7.42
N TYR A 36 2.62 -0.30 8.62
CA TYR A 36 3.01 -1.69 8.83
C TYR A 36 1.85 -2.63 8.48
N PHE A 37 0.65 -2.36 9.00
CA PHE A 37 -0.51 -3.19 8.71
C PHE A 37 -0.90 -3.19 7.23
N ARG A 38 -0.81 -2.04 6.54
CA ARG A 38 -1.00 -1.98 5.09
C ARG A 38 0.03 -2.82 4.33
N SER A 39 1.31 -2.72 4.72
CA SER A 39 2.38 -3.50 4.08
C SER A 39 2.15 -5.01 4.23
N VAL A 40 1.70 -5.45 5.41
CA VAL A 40 1.32 -6.84 5.66
C VAL A 40 0.14 -7.23 4.77
N ALA A 41 -0.94 -6.45 4.78
CA ALA A 41 -2.15 -6.76 4.03
C ALA A 41 -1.88 -6.95 2.53
N ILE A 42 -1.17 -5.99 1.92
CA ILE A 42 -0.83 -6.06 0.49
C ILE A 42 0.08 -7.26 0.18
N THR A 43 1.08 -7.53 1.03
CA THR A 43 2.03 -8.65 0.79
C THR A 43 1.46 -10.03 1.06
N GLU A 44 0.42 -10.14 1.89
CA GLU A 44 -0.25 -11.41 2.22
C GLU A 44 -1.54 -11.62 1.42
N GLY A 45 -1.92 -10.67 0.55
CA GLY A 45 -3.16 -10.75 -0.23
C GLY A 45 -4.42 -10.55 0.60
N GLU A 46 -4.30 -9.88 1.74
CA GLU A 46 -5.39 -9.56 2.65
C GLU A 46 -5.99 -8.18 2.35
N PRO A 47 -7.22 -7.88 2.82
CA PRO A 47 -7.83 -6.57 2.65
C PRO A 47 -6.96 -5.44 3.22
N ASP A 48 -6.63 -4.45 2.38
CA ASP A 48 -5.86 -3.28 2.80
C ASP A 48 -6.68 -2.40 3.77
N PRO A 49 -6.25 -2.23 5.04
CA PRO A 49 -6.99 -1.46 6.04
C PRO A 49 -7.08 0.03 5.71
N LEU A 50 -6.27 0.53 4.78
CA LEU A 50 -6.26 1.92 4.32
C LEU A 50 -6.83 2.09 2.90
N ALA A 51 -7.35 1.01 2.28
CA ALA A 51 -8.09 1.15 1.03
C ALA A 51 -9.40 1.89 1.31
N ILE A 52 -9.51 3.11 0.77
CA ILE A 52 -10.77 3.82 0.74
C ILE A 52 -11.59 3.21 -0.39
N GLU A 53 -12.67 2.51 -0.06
CA GLU A 53 -13.68 2.17 -1.04
C GLU A 53 -14.28 3.47 -1.58
N ILE A 54 -13.93 3.83 -2.81
CA ILE A 54 -14.66 4.85 -3.56
C ILE A 54 -15.98 4.21 -3.96
N ASN A 55 -16.94 4.19 -3.04
CA ASN A 55 -18.33 3.93 -3.36
C ASN A 55 -18.78 5.07 -4.27
N ASN A 56 -18.76 4.84 -5.58
CA ASN A 56 -19.29 5.78 -6.55
C ASN A 56 -20.82 5.67 -6.47
N PRO A 57 -21.56 6.62 -5.86
CA PRO A 57 -23.01 6.49 -5.78
C PRO A 57 -23.55 6.66 -7.19
N THR A 58 -23.96 5.56 -7.81
CA THR A 58 -24.70 5.59 -9.06
C THR A 58 -26.06 6.19 -8.75
N ARG A 59 -26.28 7.45 -9.13
CA ARG A 59 -27.63 8.01 -9.26
C ARG A 59 -27.70 9.07 -10.35
#